data_AF-A8V4B6-F1
#
_entry.id   AF-A8V4B6-F1
#
_cell.length_a   1.000
_cell.length_b   1.000
_cell.length_c   1.000
_cell.angle_alpha   90.00
_cell.angle_beta   90.00
_cell.angle_gamma   90.00
#
_symmetry.space_group_name_H-M   'P 1'
#
loop_
_entity.id
_entity.type
_entity.pdbx_description
1 polymer ?
#
loop_
_entity_poly.entity_id
_entity_poly.type
_entity_poly.pdbx_seq_one_letter_code
_entity_poly.pdbx_strand_id
1 'polypeptide(L)' 'GCRVCKNTGWLEILGCGMVDPNVFEAVGIDTEKYTGFAFGLGIERITMLKYQIPDIRLLFSNDMRFNLQFKGI' A
#
# COMPACT_ATOMS: atom_id res chain seq x y z
N GLY A 1 19.39 5.16 11.34
CA GLY A 1 18.44 4.32 10.58
C GLY A 1 18.43 2.91 11.16
N CYS A 2 17.57 2.02 10.65
CA CYS A 2 17.44 0.64 11.13
C CYS A 2 17.45 -0.38 9.97
N ARG A 3 17.47 -1.68 10.29
CA ARG A 3 17.44 -2.78 9.31
C ARG A 3 16.26 -2.67 8.33
N VAL A 4 15.10 -2.21 8.82
CA VAL A 4 13.86 -2.13 8.03
C VAL A 4 13.97 -1.03 6.96
N CYS A 5 14.42 0.17 7.33
CA CYS A 5 14.62 1.27 6.38
C CYS A 5 15.98 1.26 5.68
N LYS A 6 16.77 0.18 5.79
CA LYS A 6 18.12 0.07 5.20
C LYS A 6 19.01 1.29 5.50
N ASN A 7 18.91 1.80 6.72
CA ASN A 7 19.61 3.02 7.18
C ASN A 7 19.26 4.33 6.48
N THR A 8 18.31 4.38 5.54
CA THR A 8 17.91 5.62 4.84
C THR A 8 17.02 6.52 5.71
N GLY A 9 16.32 5.95 6.69
CA GLY A 9 15.27 6.65 7.43
C GLY A 9 13.92 6.71 6.70
N TRP A 10 13.85 6.24 5.46
CA TRP A 10 12.67 6.29 4.61
C TRP A 10 12.20 4.89 4.21
N LEU A 11 10.87 4.73 4.09
CA LEU A 11 10.23 3.51 3.63
C LEU A 11 9.21 3.85 2.56
N GLU A 12 9.37 3.24 1.39
CA GLU A 12 8.40 3.35 0.31
C GLU A 12 7.16 2.49 0.64
N ILE A 13 6.00 3.14 0.66
CA ILE A 13 4.70 2.55 1.04
C ILE A 13 3.56 2.82 0.05
N LEU A 14 3.71 3.81 -0.83
CA LEU A 14 2.64 4.31 -1.67
C LEU A 14 3.20 4.93 -2.95
N GLY A 15 2.54 4.67 -4.07
CA GLY A 15 2.73 5.39 -5.33
C GLY A 15 1.54 6.32 -5.57
N CYS A 16 1.79 7.51 -6.12
CA CYS A 16 0.74 8.47 -6.44
C CYS A 16 1.12 9.40 -7.58
N GLY A 17 0.13 10.07 -8.16
CA GLY A 17 0.35 11.03 -9.23
C GLY A 17 -0.94 11.59 -9.81
N MET A 18 -0.76 12.58 -10.69
CA MET A 18 -1.85 13.08 -11.52
C MET A 18 -2.31 11.97 -12.45
N VAL A 19 -3.63 11.86 -12.62
CA VAL A 19 -4.23 10.93 -13.57
C VAL A 19 -3.92 11.41 -14.98
N ASP A 20 -3.49 10.47 -15.83
CA ASP A 20 -3.20 10.74 -17.24
C ASP A 20 -4.49 11.15 -17.97
N PRO A 21 -4.50 12.24 -18.76
CA PRO A 21 -5.66 12.67 -19.56
C PRO A 21 -6.28 11.55 -20.41
N ASN A 22 -5.48 10.63 -20.95
CA ASN A 22 -5.97 9.50 -21.74
C ASN A 22 -6.91 8.58 -20.94
N VAL A 23 -6.74 8.48 -19.61
CA VAL A 23 -7.64 7.70 -18.73
C VAL A 23 -9.01 8.36 -18.63
N PHE A 24 -9.06 9.68 -18.57
CA PHE A 24 -10.30 10.45 -18.54
C PHE A 24 -11.02 10.40 -19.89
N GLU A 25 -10.28 10.57 -20.98
CA GLU A 25 -10.83 10.44 -22.34
C GLU A 25 -11.44 9.05 -22.58
N ALA A 26 -10.78 7.98 -22.10
CA ALA A 26 -11.27 6.62 -22.21
C ALA A 26 -12.62 6.36 -21.51
N VAL A 27 -13.02 7.21 -20.55
CA VAL A 27 -14.30 7.12 -19.83
C VAL A 27 -15.23 8.31 -20.10
N GLY A 28 -14.91 9.14 -21.10
CA GLY A 28 -15.75 10.26 -21.53
C GLY A 28 -15.72 11.48 -20.60
N ILE A 29 -14.64 11.67 -19.84
CA ILE A 29 -14.43 12.85 -18.97
C ILE A 29 -13.61 13.91 -19.72
N ASP A 30 -14.09 15.16 -19.72
CA ASP A 30 -13.44 16.32 -20.33
C ASP A 30 -12.22 16.79 -19.51
N THR A 31 -11.02 16.62 -20.08
CA THR A 31 -9.72 16.87 -19.44
C THR A 31 -9.38 18.36 -19.30
N GLU A 32 -10.04 19.25 -20.03
CA GLU A 32 -9.89 20.70 -19.89
C GLU A 32 -10.68 21.24 -18.67
N LYS A 33 -11.72 20.52 -18.25
CA LYS A 33 -12.56 20.88 -17.10
C LYS A 33 -12.17 20.13 -15.82
N TYR A 34 -11.71 18.89 -15.95
CA TYR A 34 -11.47 18.01 -14.82
C TYR A 34 -10.03 17.50 -14.79
N THR A 35 -9.42 17.59 -13.62
CA THR A 35 -8.13 16.96 -13.30
C THR A 35 -8.32 15.97 -12.16
N GLY A 36 -7.44 14.98 -12.06
CA GLY A 36 -7.51 13.95 -11.02
C GLY A 36 -6.17 13.61 -10.44
N PHE A 37 -6.19 13.12 -9.21
CA PHE A 37 -5.03 12.55 -8.52
C PHE A 37 -5.38 11.14 -8.07
N ALA A 38 -4.49 10.19 -8.33
CA ALA A 38 -4.65 8.80 -7.94
C ALA A 38 -3.48 8.36 -7.08
N PHE A 39 -3.74 7.43 -6.18
CA PHE A 39 -2.72 6.79 -5.35
C PHE A 39 -3.08 5.34 -5.10
N GLY A 40 -2.05 4.53 -4.82
CA GLY A 40 -2.20 3.12 -4.51
C GLY A 40 -1.26 2.72 -3.38
N LEU A 41 -1.78 1.92 -2.45
CA LEU A 41 -1.03 1.31 -1.36
C LEU A 41 -1.36 -0.18 -1.24
N GLY A 42 -0.36 -0.96 -0.85
CA GLY A 42 -0.54 -2.37 -0.49
C GLY A 42 -0.72 -2.50 1.02
N ILE A 43 -1.91 -2.92 1.47
CA ILE A 43 -2.20 -3.08 2.90
C ILE A 43 -1.30 -4.16 3.52
N GLU A 44 -0.94 -5.19 2.76
CA GLU A 44 -0.04 -6.28 3.16
C GLU A 44 1.34 -5.73 3.46
N ARG A 45 1.88 -4.88 2.58
CA ARG A 45 3.20 -4.28 2.76
C ARG A 45 3.25 -3.39 4.00
N ILE A 46 2.23 -2.55 4.19
CA ILE A 46 2.15 -1.67 5.37
C ILE A 46 2.03 -2.51 6.65
N THR A 47 1.20 -3.54 6.64
CA THR A 47 0.99 -4.44 7.77
C THR A 47 2.27 -5.20 8.12
N MET A 48 2.98 -5.71 7.11
CA MET A 48 4.28 -6.39 7.30
C MET A 48 5.34 -5.45 7.87
N LEU A 49 5.41 -4.19 7.41
CA LEU A 49 6.35 -3.22 7.94
C LEU A 49 6.01 -2.79 9.37
N LYS A 50 4.72 -2.54 9.65
CA LYS A 50 4.23 -2.08 10.96
C LYS A 50 4.38 -3.14 12.04
N TYR A 51 3.98 -4.38 11.74
CA TYR A 51 4.01 -5.50 12.69
C TYR A 51 5.25 -6.41 12.52
N GLN A 52 6.18 -6.02 11.65
CA GLN A 52 7.41 -6.76 11.36
C GLN A 52 7.16 -8.22 10.96
N ILE A 53 6.08 -8.48 10.22
CA ILE A 53 5.73 -9.81 9.74
C ILE A 53 6.76 -10.22 8.67
N PRO A 54 7.51 -11.32 8.87
CA PRO A 54 8.64 -11.67 8.03
C PRO A 54 8.24 -12.29 6.69
N ASP A 55 7.00 -12.77 6.57
CA ASP A 55 6.52 -13.55 5.44
C ASP A 55 5.07 -13.20 5.12
N ILE A 56 4.82 -12.78 3.88
CA ILE A 56 3.51 -12.40 3.39
C ILE A 56 2.50 -13.57 3.41
N ARG A 57 2.98 -14.81 3.29
CA ARG A 57 2.12 -16.02 3.27
C ARG A 57 1.36 -16.22 4.58
N LEU A 58 1.88 -15.69 5.69
CA LEU A 58 1.21 -15.73 7.00
C LEU A 58 -0.12 -14.98 6.98
N LEU A 59 -0.27 -13.98 6.11
CA LEU A 59 -1.53 -13.24 5.93
C LEU A 59 -2.61 -14.07 5.20
N PHE A 60 -2.21 -15.13 4.50
CA PHE A 60 -3.09 -15.94 3.66
C PHE A 60 -3.29 -17.38 4.16
N SER A 61 -2.46 -17.84 5.08
CA SER A 61 -2.47 -19.24 5.56
C SER A 61 -3.62 -19.58 6.51
N ASN A 62 -4.37 -18.58 6.99
CA ASN A 62 -5.45 -18.74 7.98
C ASN A 62 -5.02 -19.49 9.26
N ASP A 63 -3.74 -19.39 9.65
CA ASP A 63 -3.24 -20.02 10.87
C ASP A 63 -3.81 -19.30 12.10
N MET A 64 -4.58 -20.03 12.91
CA MET A 64 -5.17 -19.49 14.13
C MET A 64 -4.11 -18.93 15.10
N ARG A 65 -2.91 -19.51 15.16
CA ARG A 65 -1.81 -19.00 16.00
C ARG A 65 -1.35 -17.62 15.58
N PHE A 66 -1.40 -17.33 14.28
CA PHE A 66 -1.13 -16.00 13.75
C PHE A 66 -2.30 -15.06 14.06
N ASN A 67 -3.53 -15.44 13.71
CA ASN A 67 -4.73 -14.62 13.90
C ASN A 67 -4.99 -14.22 15.37
N LEU A 68 -4.70 -15.12 16.31
CA LEU A 68 -4.88 -14.86 17.74
C LEU A 68 -3.96 -13.76 18.30
N GLN A 69 -2.84 -13.47 17.65
CA GLN A 69 -1.90 -12.42 18.11
C GLN A 69 -2.48 -11.00 18.00
N PHE A 70 -3.55 -10.81 17.22
CA PHE A 70 -4.11 -9.50 16.91
C PHE A 70 -5.51 -9.27 17.53
N LYS A 71 -6.00 -10.19 18.39
CA LYS A 71 -7.36 -10.12 18.98
C LYS A 71 -7.64 -8.95 19.94
N GLY A 72 -6.60 -8.28 20.42
CA GLY A 72 -6.68 -7.17 21.38
C GLY A 72 -6.01 -5.89 20.89
N ILE A 73 -5.76 -5.81 19.59
CA ILE A 73 -5.39 -4.58 18.87
C ILE A 73 -6.69 -3.99 18.33
#